data_AF-A0A6B3DUG1-F1
#
_entry.id   AF-A0A6B3DUG1-F1
#
_cell.length_a   1.000
_cell.length_b   1.000
_cell.length_c   1.000
_cell.angle_alpha   90.00
_cell.angle_beta   90.00
_cell.angle_gamma   90.00
#
_symmetry.space_group_name_H-M   'P 1'
#
loop_
_entity.id
_entity.type
_entity.pdbx_description
1 polymer ?
#
loop_
_entity_poly.entity_id
_entity_poly.type
_entity_poly.pdbx_seq_one_letter_code
_entity_poly.pdbx_strand_id
1 'polypeptide(L)'
;ARFRELAARTPATETRLTALTDRYAPSATEHATGDVEQAKDRLVFATARLNQARQAIDSGGAPAAVAHLRAAEGAVAQAAVFLDGV
;
A
#
# COMPACT_ATOMS: atom_id res chain seq x y z
N ALA A 1 -1.88 11.92 6.20
CA ALA A 1 -2.79 11.08 7.00
C ALA A 1 -3.09 9.75 6.31
N ARG A 2 -3.54 9.76 5.05
CA ARG A 2 -3.97 8.57 4.28
C ARG A 2 -3.01 7.37 4.30
N PHE A 3 -1.70 7.57 4.07
CA PHE A 3 -0.74 6.45 4.10
C PHE A 3 -0.76 5.69 5.44
N ARG A 4 -0.72 6.40 6.57
CA ARG A 4 -0.72 5.78 7.91
C ARG A 4 -2.03 5.07 8.21
N GLU A 5 -3.14 5.66 7.78
CA GLU A 5 -4.46 5.06 7.89
C GLU A 5 -4.52 3.73 7.14
N LEU A 6 -4.10 3.69 5.88
CA LEU A 6 -4.07 2.47 5.08
C LEU A 6 -3.13 1.43 5.69
N ALA A 7 -1.92 1.83 6.09
CA ALA A 7 -0.97 0.93 6.75
C ALA A 7 -1.50 0.34 8.06
N ALA A 8 -2.32 1.09 8.81
CA ALA A 8 -2.98 0.59 10.01
C ALA A 8 -4.18 -0.32 9.69
N ARG A 9 -4.87 -0.09 8.57
CA ARG A 9 -6.02 -0.88 8.12
C ARG A 9 -5.61 -2.24 7.55
N THR A 10 -4.50 -2.32 6.81
CA THR A 10 -4.06 -3.54 6.09
C THR A 10 -3.99 -4.78 6.99
N PRO A 11 -3.36 -4.77 8.18
CA PRO A 11 -3.27 -5.97 9.02
C PRO A 11 -4.64 -6.46 9.52
N ALA A 12 -5.57 -5.54 9.77
CA ALA A 12 -6.93 -5.88 10.18
C ALA A 12 -7.73 -6.51 9.02
N THR A 13 -7.55 -6.01 7.80
CA THR A 13 -8.14 -6.59 6.58
C THR A 13 -7.58 -8.00 6.34
N GLU A 14 -6.26 -8.17 6.44
CA GLU A 14 -5.59 -9.47 6.29
C GLU A 14 -6.10 -10.50 7.31
N THR A 15 -6.20 -10.11 8.59
CA THR A 15 -6.70 -11.01 9.65
C THR A 15 -8.12 -11.50 9.35
N ARG A 16 -9.00 -10.61 8.87
CA ARG A 16 -10.37 -10.97 8.48
C ARG A 16 -10.37 -11.92 7.28
N LEU A 17 -9.52 -11.66 6.30
CA LEU A 17 -9.40 -12.51 5.13
C LEU A 17 -8.88 -13.90 5.48
N THR A 18 -7.90 -14.03 6.38
CA THR A 18 -7.43 -15.33 6.89
C THR A 18 -8.58 -16.14 7.51
N ALA A 19 -9.44 -15.49 8.31
CA ALA A 19 -10.60 -16.18 8.87
C ALA A 19 -11.60 -16.65 7.79
N LEU A 20 -11.69 -15.96 6.65
CA LEU A 20 -12.49 -16.39 5.51
C LEU A 20 -11.82 -17.52 4.72
N THR A 21 -10.50 -17.47 4.52
CA THR A 21 -9.76 -18.55 3.83
C THR A 21 -9.82 -19.88 4.57
N ASP A 22 -9.96 -19.84 5.91
CA ASP A 22 -10.15 -21.04 6.72
C ASP A 22 -11.54 -21.68 6.55
N ARG A 23 -12.53 -20.89 6.10
CA ARG A 23 -13.95 -21.32 6.00
C ARG A 23 -14.40 -21.60 4.57
N TYR A 24 -13.80 -20.96 3.58
CA TYR A 24 -14.22 -21.00 2.19
C TYR A 24 -13.14 -21.62 1.30
N ALA A 25 -13.55 -22.13 0.13
CA ALA A 25 -12.61 -22.66 -0.85
C ALA A 25 -11.60 -21.56 -1.29
N PRO A 26 -10.34 -21.92 -1.63
CA PRO A 26 -9.34 -20.94 -2.06
C PRO A 26 -9.80 -20.06 -3.23
N SER A 27 -10.49 -20.64 -4.22
CA SER A 27 -11.03 -19.89 -5.37
C SER A 27 -12.06 -18.82 -4.99
N ALA A 28 -12.72 -18.94 -3.83
CA ALA A 28 -13.67 -17.93 -3.35
C ALA A 28 -12.98 -16.73 -2.67
N THR A 29 -11.71 -16.85 -2.29
CA THR A 29 -10.94 -15.84 -1.55
C THR A 29 -9.70 -15.35 -2.30
N GLU A 30 -9.39 -15.96 -3.45
CA GLU A 30 -8.19 -15.71 -4.25
C GLU A 30 -8.03 -14.23 -4.64
N HIS A 31 -9.09 -13.59 -5.15
CA HIS A 31 -9.02 -12.20 -5.59
C HIS A 31 -8.73 -11.24 -4.42
N ALA A 32 -9.48 -11.39 -3.32
CA ALA A 32 -9.28 -10.60 -2.11
C ALA A 32 -7.87 -10.80 -1.51
N THR A 33 -7.32 -12.01 -1.63
CA THR A 33 -5.95 -12.31 -1.19
C THR A 33 -4.94 -11.58 -2.07
N GLY A 34 -5.10 -11.65 -3.39
CA GLY A 34 -4.29 -10.88 -4.34
C GLY A 34 -4.32 -9.38 -4.08
N ASP A 35 -5.50 -8.82 -3.79
CA ASP A 35 -5.67 -7.39 -3.53
C ASP A 35 -4.99 -6.96 -2.22
N VAL A 36 -5.09 -7.74 -1.15
CA VAL A 36 -4.36 -7.45 0.10
C VAL A 36 -2.86 -7.45 -0.13
N GLU A 37 -2.32 -8.40 -0.89
CA GLU A 37 -0.89 -8.44 -1.23
C GLU A 37 -0.48 -7.25 -2.10
N GLN A 38 -1.26 -6.91 -3.12
CA GLN A 38 -1.02 -5.72 -3.94
C GLN A 38 -1.04 -4.44 -3.09
N ALA A 39 -1.96 -4.31 -2.14
CA ALA A 39 -2.00 -3.17 -1.25
C ALA A 39 -0.73 -3.05 -0.40
N LYS A 40 -0.22 -4.16 0.15
CA LYS A 40 1.04 -4.19 0.91
C LYS A 40 2.21 -3.74 0.04
N ASP A 41 2.33 -4.27 -1.17
CA ASP A 41 3.38 -3.91 -2.12
C ASP A 41 3.38 -2.41 -2.43
N ARG A 42 2.20 -1.81 -2.64
CA ARG A 42 2.08 -0.37 -2.87
C ARG A 42 2.47 0.46 -1.65
N LEU A 43 2.17 0.01 -0.44
CA LEU A 43 2.58 0.69 0.79
C LEU A 43 4.10 0.60 1.02
N VAL A 44 4.72 -0.55 0.72
CA VAL A 44 6.18 -0.70 0.75
C VAL A 44 6.83 0.23 -0.29
N PHE A 45 6.32 0.24 -1.51
CA PHE A 45 6.81 1.15 -2.56
C PHE A 45 6.67 2.62 -2.14
N ALA A 46 5.51 3.02 -1.61
CA ALA A 46 5.31 4.39 -1.13
C ALA A 46 6.32 4.77 -0.05
N THR A 47 6.62 3.87 0.88
CA THR A 47 7.65 4.07 1.92
C THR A 47 9.03 4.32 1.31
N ALA A 48 9.44 3.49 0.35
CA ALA A 48 10.71 3.64 -0.34
C ALA A 48 10.81 5.01 -1.06
N ARG A 49 9.73 5.43 -1.74
CA ARG A 49 9.67 6.73 -2.41
C ARG A 49 9.70 7.90 -1.43
N LEU A 50 9.02 7.82 -0.30
CA LEU A 50 9.08 8.86 0.74
C LEU A 50 10.49 9.02 1.32
N ASN A 51 11.21 7.92 1.52
CA ASN A 51 12.60 7.94 1.97
C ASN A 51 13.53 8.58 0.92
N GLN A 52 13.35 8.23 -0.36
CA GLN A 52 14.11 8.84 -1.44
C GLN A 52 13.80 10.35 -1.61
N ALA A 53 12.54 10.75 -1.42
CA ALA A 53 12.16 12.16 -1.43
C ALA A 53 12.88 12.93 -0.32
N ARG A 54 12.95 12.36 0.89
CA ARG A 54 13.71 12.93 2.01
C ARG A 54 15.18 13.12 1.66
N GLN A 55 15.83 12.06 1.17
CA GLN A 55 17.25 12.10 0.78
C GLN A 55 17.52 13.13 -0.34
N ALA A 56 16.60 13.26 -1.30
CA ALA A 56 16.71 14.25 -2.36
C ALA A 56 16.57 15.69 -1.82
N ILE A 57 15.69 15.94 -0.85
CA ILE A 57 15.59 17.23 -0.17
C ILE A 57 16.89 17.53 0.59
N ASP A 58 17.40 16.57 1.35
CA ASP A 58 18.60 16.73 2.17
C ASP A 58 19.86 16.98 1.32
N SER A 59 19.86 16.53 0.07
CA SER A 59 20.93 16.79 -0.92
C SER A 59 20.67 17.98 -1.85
N GLY A 60 19.59 18.74 -1.65
CA GLY A 60 19.24 19.93 -2.44
C GLY A 60 18.56 19.66 -3.79
N GLY A 61 18.23 18.40 -4.09
CA GLY A 61 17.58 17.95 -5.33
C GLY A 61 16.06 18.09 -5.32
N ALA A 62 15.53 19.32 -5.28
CA ALA A 62 14.09 19.59 -5.21
C ALA A 62 13.25 18.93 -6.34
N PRO A 63 13.68 18.91 -7.62
CA PRO A 63 12.91 18.23 -8.67
C PRO A 63 12.78 16.71 -8.47
N ALA A 64 13.88 16.06 -8.03
CA ALA A 64 13.87 14.63 -7.74
C ALA A 64 12.93 14.33 -6.56
N ALA A 65 12.99 15.14 -5.50
CA ALA A 65 12.09 15.01 -4.36
C ALA A 65 10.61 15.05 -4.76
N VAL A 66 10.22 15.99 -5.63
CA VAL A 66 8.84 16.10 -6.14
C VAL A 66 8.44 14.83 -6.90
N ALA A 67 9.31 14.30 -7.77
CA ALA A 67 9.03 13.07 -8.51
C ALA A 67 8.85 11.86 -7.57
N HIS A 68 9.66 11.77 -6.51
CA HIS A 68 9.52 10.73 -5.49
C HIS A 68 8.18 10.88 -4.73
N LEU A 69 7.80 12.10 -4.32
CA LEU A 69 6.53 12.34 -3.62
C LEU A 69 5.32 11.98 -4.49
N ARG A 70 5.28 12.39 -5.76
CA ARG A 70 4.18 12.04 -6.67
C ARG A 70 4.05 10.53 -6.87
N ALA A 71 5.16 9.81 -6.98
CA ALA A 71 5.15 8.36 -7.07
C ALA A 71 4.59 7.72 -5.78
N ALA A 72 4.94 8.25 -4.60
CA ALA A 72 4.39 7.78 -3.34
C ALA A 72 2.88 8.04 -3.23
N GLU A 73 2.42 9.23 -3.63
CA GLU A 73 1.00 9.59 -3.66
C GLU A 73 0.18 8.64 -4.55
N GLY A 74 0.68 8.35 -5.76
CA GLY A 74 0.04 7.40 -6.68
C GLY A 74 -0.06 5.99 -6.09
N ALA A 75 1.00 5.51 -5.44
CA ALA A 75 0.99 4.21 -4.79
C ALA A 75 0.02 4.16 -3.60
N VAL A 76 -0.09 5.22 -2.80
CA VAL A 76 -1.09 5.32 -1.73
C VAL A 76 -2.51 5.28 -2.29
N ALA A 77 -2.77 5.94 -3.43
CA ALA A 77 -4.06 5.87 -4.10
C ALA A 77 -4.38 4.45 -4.60
N GLN A 78 -3.40 3.74 -5.17
CA GLN A 78 -3.57 2.35 -5.60
C GLN A 78 -3.83 1.40 -4.42
N ALA A 79 -3.10 1.56 -3.32
CA ALA A 79 -3.32 0.77 -2.10
C ALA A 79 -4.75 0.93 -1.55
N ALA A 80 -5.33 2.13 -1.65
CA ALA A 80 -6.72 2.36 -1.28
C ALA A 80 -7.67 1.54 -2.15
N VAL A 81 -7.50 1.58 -3.48
CA VAL A 81 -8.36 0.83 -4.42
C VAL A 81 -8.34 -0.66 -4.12
N PHE A 82 -7.16 -1.26 -3.90
CA PHE A 82 -7.06 -2.67 -3.57
C PHE A 82 -7.73 -3.00 -2.24
N LEU A 83 -7.48 -2.23 -1.18
CA LEU A 83 -8.09 -2.47 0.13
C LEU A 83 -9.60 -2.20 0.18
N ASP A 84 -10.13 -1.37 -0.71
CA ASP A 84 -11.56 -1.09 -0.82
C ASP A 84 -12.29 -2.19 -1.64
N GLY A 85 -11.55 -3.02 -2.38
CA GLY A 85 -12.05 -4.19 -3.11
C GLY A 85 -12.17 -5.47 -2.27
N VAL A 86 -11.70 -5.44 -1.01
CA VAL A 86 -11.68 -6.57 -0.05
C VAL A 86 -12.78 -6.44 0.98
#